data_AF-A0A968V439-F1
#
_entry.id   AF-A0A968V439-F1
#
_cell.length_a   1.000
_cell.length_b   1.000
_cell.length_c   1.000
_cell.angle_alpha   90.00
_cell.angle_beta   90.00
_cell.angle_gamma   90.00
#
_symmetry.space_group_name_H-M   'P 1'
#
loop_
_entity.id
_entity.type
_entity.pdbx_description
1 polymer ?
#
loop_
_entity_poly.entity_id
_entity_poly.type
_entity_poly.pdbx_seq_one_letter_code
_entity_poly.pdbx_strand_id
1 'polypeptide(L)'
;MTPIFEKIARINQYDPRQDYLQQVKQTLQYRSAQEEASRDRLYSLALACVLQQDVENAILALKQLVELDPGNAYVYAYLSFIYLYDWRPHAAQVLLETARQLNPDSLELKQLSAIAALMGGNPIKAWNYFRSF
;
A
#
# COMPACT_ATOMS: atom_id res chain seq x y z
N MET A 1 -10.71 8.32 -14.35
CA MET A 1 -9.42 7.60 -14.46
C MET A 1 -9.71 6.12 -14.24
N THR A 2 -9.28 5.25 -15.15
CA THR A 2 -9.40 3.80 -14.98
C THR A 2 -8.56 3.38 -13.77
N PRO A 3 -9.08 2.58 -12.82
CA PRO A 3 -8.31 2.14 -11.65
C PRO A 3 -7.03 1.46 -12.11
N ILE A 4 -5.90 1.78 -11.48
CA ILE A 4 -4.59 1.17 -11.78
C ILE A 4 -4.68 -0.38 -11.77
N PHE A 5 -5.54 -0.93 -10.90
CA PHE A 5 -5.84 -2.36 -10.78
C PHE A 5 -6.44 -2.99 -12.05
N GLU A 6 -7.30 -2.29 -12.80
CA GLU A 6 -7.84 -2.83 -14.06
C GLU A 6 -6.76 -2.94 -15.14
N LYS A 7 -5.83 -1.97 -15.16
CA LYS A 7 -4.72 -1.97 -16.12
C LYS A 7 -3.75 -3.11 -15.85
N ILE A 8 -3.45 -3.39 -14.58
CA ILE A 8 -2.61 -4.51 -14.15
C ILE A 8 -3.29 -5.84 -14.44
N ALA A 9 -4.58 -5.97 -14.15
CA ALA A 9 -5.32 -7.21 -14.38
C ALA A 9 -5.23 -7.63 -15.85
N ARG A 10 -5.31 -6.67 -16.77
CA ARG A 10 -5.15 -6.92 -18.21
C ARG A 10 -3.73 -7.35 -18.56
N ILE A 11 -2.70 -6.73 -17.99
CA ILE A 11 -1.30 -7.08 -18.29
C ILE A 11 -0.93 -8.45 -17.70
N ASN A 12 -1.43 -8.78 -16.51
CA ASN A 12 -1.26 -10.10 -15.88
C ASN A 12 -1.86 -11.25 -16.69
N GLN A 13 -2.87 -10.99 -17.53
CA GLN A 13 -3.41 -12.02 -18.44
C GLN A 13 -2.44 -12.36 -19.59
N TYR A 14 -1.60 -11.42 -20.02
CA TYR A 14 -0.65 -11.61 -21.12
C TYR A 14 0.70 -12.14 -20.66
N ASP A 15 1.10 -11.83 -19.42
CA ASP A 15 2.33 -12.31 -18.81
C ASP A 15 2.05 -12.85 -17.40
N PRO A 16 1.70 -14.14 -17.26
CA PRO A 16 1.40 -14.75 -15.97
C PRO A 16 2.65 -14.92 -15.09
N ARG A 17 3.86 -14.81 -15.64
CA ARG A 17 5.12 -14.81 -14.87
C ARG A 17 5.47 -13.41 -14.34
N GLN A 18 4.84 -12.39 -14.89
CA GLN A 18 4.96 -10.99 -14.51
C GLN A 18 6.38 -10.40 -14.74
N ASP A 19 7.09 -10.90 -15.76
CA ASP A 19 8.42 -10.43 -16.15
C ASP A 19 8.43 -8.92 -16.47
N TYR A 20 7.31 -8.41 -17.01
CA TYR A 20 7.14 -6.97 -17.28
C TYR A 20 7.34 -6.09 -16.03
N LEU A 21 7.05 -6.60 -14.83
CA LEU A 21 7.16 -5.82 -13.60
C LEU A 21 8.61 -5.48 -13.27
N GLN A 22 9.55 -6.39 -13.54
CA GLN A 22 10.98 -6.13 -13.36
C GLN A 22 11.44 -4.96 -14.23
N GLN A 23 11.03 -4.96 -15.49
CA GLN A 23 11.34 -3.88 -16.43
C GLN A 23 10.70 -2.56 -16.00
N VAL A 24 9.45 -2.59 -15.55
CA VAL A 24 8.76 -1.41 -15.01
C VAL A 24 9.51 -0.84 -13.80
N LYS A 25 9.85 -1.69 -12.83
CA LYS A 25 10.59 -1.28 -11.64
C LYS A 25 11.94 -0.65 -12.02
N GLN A 26 12.74 -1.32 -12.85
CA GLN A 26 14.05 -0.82 -13.29
C GLN A 26 13.93 0.52 -14.04
N THR A 27 12.97 0.64 -14.95
CA THR A 27 12.73 1.87 -15.72
C THR A 27 12.37 3.03 -14.81
N LEU A 28 11.50 2.81 -13.82
CA LEU A 28 11.09 3.85 -12.88
C LEU A 28 12.24 4.26 -11.96
N GLN A 29 13.04 3.30 -11.47
CA GLN A 29 14.21 3.56 -10.63
C GLN A 29 15.30 4.36 -11.39
N TYR A 30 15.58 3.99 -12.65
CA TYR A 30 16.54 4.72 -13.48
C TYR A 30 16.12 6.18 -13.71
N ARG A 31 14.81 6.41 -13.94
CA ARG A 31 14.27 7.77 -14.13
C ARG A 31 14.25 8.59 -12.83
N SER A 32 13.99 7.98 -11.68
CA SER A 32 14.02 8.68 -10.39
C SER A 32 15.39 9.22 -10.00
N ALA A 33 16.48 8.65 -10.53
CA ALA A 33 17.83 9.17 -10.30
C ALA A 33 18.13 10.47 -11.06
N GLN A 34 17.30 10.84 -12.05
CA GLN A 34 17.53 11.99 -12.93
C GLN A 34 16.43 13.05 -12.84
N GLU A 35 15.24 12.68 -12.37
CA GLU A 35 14.09 13.58 -12.21
C GLU A 35 13.38 13.31 -10.89
N GLU A 36 12.88 14.39 -10.28
CA GLU A 36 12.04 14.31 -9.08
C GLU A 36 10.82 13.41 -9.32
N ALA A 37 10.54 12.51 -8.38
CA ALA A 37 9.56 11.45 -8.58
C ALA A 37 8.13 12.02 -8.57
N SER A 38 7.43 11.93 -9.70
CA SER A 38 6.02 12.31 -9.75
C SER A 38 5.14 11.31 -8.98
N ARG A 39 4.00 11.79 -8.45
CA ARG A 39 3.01 10.97 -7.73
C ARG A 39 2.66 9.66 -8.46
N ASP A 40 2.31 9.76 -9.73
CA ASP A 40 1.91 8.61 -10.55
C ASP A 40 3.03 7.59 -10.75
N ARG A 41 4.28 8.08 -10.81
CA ARG A 41 5.48 7.24 -10.90
C ARG A 41 5.69 6.45 -9.62
N LEU A 42 5.54 7.11 -8.46
CA LEU A 42 5.65 6.44 -7.16
C LEU A 42 4.56 5.40 -6.95
N TYR A 43 3.32 5.68 -7.37
CA TYR A 43 2.26 4.66 -7.35
C TYR A 43 2.58 3.47 -8.25
N SER A 44 3.06 3.73 -9.46
CA SER A 44 3.44 2.67 -10.40
C SER A 44 4.60 1.83 -9.86
N LEU A 45 5.58 2.47 -9.21
CA LEU A 45 6.72 1.81 -8.60
C LEU A 45 6.30 0.97 -7.40
N ALA A 46 5.54 1.55 -6.46
CA ALA A 46 5.02 0.85 -5.29
C ALA A 46 4.29 -0.41 -5.72
N LEU A 47 3.35 -0.27 -6.66
CA LEU A 47 2.56 -1.37 -7.18
C LEU A 47 3.39 -2.45 -7.86
N ALA A 48 4.38 -2.07 -8.68
CA ALA A 48 5.29 -3.02 -9.30
C ALA A 48 6.09 -3.80 -8.25
N CYS A 49 6.52 -3.13 -7.18
CA CYS A 49 7.21 -3.77 -6.06
C CYS A 49 6.28 -4.70 -5.28
N VAL A 50 5.03 -4.30 -5.01
CA VAL A 50 4.03 -5.15 -4.32
C VAL A 50 3.77 -6.44 -5.10
N LEU A 51 3.56 -6.34 -6.42
CA LEU A 51 3.31 -7.50 -7.26
C LEU A 51 4.52 -8.44 -7.34
N GLN A 52 5.73 -7.90 -7.27
CA GLN A 52 6.98 -8.67 -7.16
C GLN A 52 7.30 -9.16 -5.75
N GLN A 53 6.45 -8.86 -4.75
CA GLN A 53 6.72 -9.11 -3.33
C GLN A 53 8.02 -8.46 -2.82
N ASP A 54 8.46 -7.39 -3.47
CA ASP A 54 9.59 -6.58 -3.05
C ASP A 54 9.15 -5.60 -1.96
N VAL A 55 9.11 -6.12 -0.74
CA VAL A 55 8.61 -5.43 0.45
C VAL A 55 9.40 -4.15 0.73
N GLU A 56 10.73 -4.22 0.66
CA GLU A 56 11.59 -3.07 0.99
C GLU A 56 11.36 -1.89 0.04
N ASN A 57 11.36 -2.14 -1.28
CA ASN A 57 11.15 -1.07 -2.24
C ASN A 57 9.70 -0.57 -2.25
N ALA A 58 8.72 -1.44 -1.96
CA ALA A 58 7.32 -1.02 -1.80
C ALA A 58 7.16 -0.05 -0.63
N ILE A 59 7.79 -0.34 0.53
CA ILE A 59 7.78 0.55 1.70
C ILE A 59 8.42 1.89 1.38
N LEU A 60 9.57 1.92 0.70
CA LEU A 60 10.25 3.16 0.33
C LEU A 60 9.40 4.04 -0.58
N ALA A 61 8.80 3.47 -1.64
CA ALA A 61 7.94 4.21 -2.56
C ALA A 61 6.68 4.75 -1.87
N LEU A 62 6.06 3.96 -0.99
CA LEU A 62 4.86 4.36 -0.26
C LEU A 62 5.14 5.43 0.81
N LYS A 63 6.32 5.43 1.43
CA LYS A 63 6.73 6.53 2.33
C LYS A 63 6.83 7.86 1.61
N GLN A 64 7.43 7.88 0.42
CA GLN A 64 7.48 9.09 -0.41
C GLN A 64 6.08 9.56 -0.83
N LEU A 65 5.15 8.63 -1.10
CA LEU A 65 3.75 8.98 -1.38
C LEU A 65 3.04 9.60 -0.18
N VAL A 66 3.33 9.15 1.05
CA VAL A 66 2.81 9.76 2.28
C VAL A 66 3.31 11.20 2.44
N GLU A 67 4.57 11.48 2.10
CA GLU A 67 5.13 12.83 2.14
C GLU A 67 4.51 13.74 1.06
N LEU A 68 4.24 13.20 -0.13
CA LEU A 68 3.70 13.95 -1.26
C LEU A 68 2.18 14.22 -1.16
N ASP A 69 1.45 13.37 -0.43
CA ASP A 69 -0.01 13.46 -0.31
C ASP A 69 -0.48 13.07 1.11
N PRO A 70 -0.11 13.86 2.14
CA PRO A 70 -0.43 13.54 3.54
C PRO A 70 -1.93 13.60 3.86
N GLY A 71 -2.75 14.18 2.98
CA GLY A 71 -4.21 14.22 3.12
C GLY A 71 -4.92 12.98 2.61
N ASN A 72 -4.21 12.05 1.96
CA ASN A 72 -4.79 10.91 1.30
C ASN A 72 -4.76 9.67 2.20
N ALA A 73 -5.92 9.27 2.73
CA ALA A 73 -6.05 8.10 3.60
C ALA A 73 -5.49 6.81 2.98
N TYR A 74 -5.54 6.67 1.65
CA TYR A 74 -5.15 5.44 0.96
C TYR A 74 -3.64 5.22 0.93
N VAL A 75 -2.79 6.25 0.92
CA VAL A 75 -1.33 6.06 0.96
C VAL A 75 -0.89 5.46 2.30
N TYR A 76 -1.51 5.89 3.39
CA TYR A 76 -1.33 5.28 4.71
C TYR A 76 -1.85 3.84 4.73
N ALA A 77 -3.00 3.57 4.12
CA ALA A 77 -3.58 2.23 4.05
C ALA A 77 -2.72 1.25 3.27
N TYR A 78 -2.19 1.64 2.11
CA TYR A 78 -1.30 0.81 1.31
C TYR A 78 0.01 0.53 2.06
N LEU A 79 0.62 1.54 2.69
CA LEU A 79 1.82 1.33 3.51
C LEU A 79 1.55 0.39 4.69
N SER A 80 0.38 0.53 5.32
CA SER A 80 -0.06 -0.36 6.39
C SER A 80 -0.22 -1.80 5.92
N PHE A 81 -0.82 -2.01 4.75
CA PHE A 81 -0.97 -3.33 4.15
C PHE A 81 0.39 -3.99 3.94
N ILE A 82 1.39 -3.25 3.43
CA ILE A 82 2.74 -3.78 3.25
C ILE A 82 3.44 -4.07 4.57
N TYR A 83 3.24 -3.25 5.61
CA TYR A 83 3.74 -3.60 6.94
C TYR A 83 3.07 -4.84 7.53
N LEU A 84 1.78 -5.08 7.28
CA LEU A 84 1.13 -6.33 7.69
C LEU A 84 1.70 -7.52 6.95
N TYR A 85 1.92 -7.39 5.64
CA TYR A 85 2.58 -8.43 4.83
C TYR A 85 3.99 -8.75 5.36
N ASP A 86 4.73 -7.73 5.82
CA ASP A 86 6.05 -7.86 6.43
C ASP A 86 6.03 -8.23 7.93
N TRP A 87 4.89 -8.68 8.45
CA TRP A 87 4.74 -9.09 9.86
C TRP A 87 5.04 -7.99 10.89
N ARG A 88 4.79 -6.72 10.52
CA ARG A 88 4.93 -5.51 11.37
C ARG A 88 3.57 -4.89 11.72
N PRO A 89 2.69 -5.58 12.47
CA PRO A 89 1.32 -5.12 12.73
C PRO A 89 1.26 -3.83 13.55
N HIS A 90 2.23 -3.58 14.42
CA HIS A 90 2.30 -2.35 15.21
C HIS A 90 2.54 -1.12 14.32
N ALA A 91 3.46 -1.22 13.35
CA ALA A 91 3.72 -0.13 12.41
C ALA A 91 2.51 0.14 11.51
N ALA A 92 1.83 -0.92 11.06
CA ALA A 92 0.58 -0.81 10.31
C ALA A 92 -0.53 -0.12 11.13
N GLN A 93 -0.67 -0.46 12.41
CA GLN A 93 -1.69 0.11 13.26
C GLN A 93 -1.55 1.63 13.43
N VAL A 94 -0.32 2.12 13.62
CA VAL A 94 -0.06 3.58 13.73
C VAL A 94 -0.52 4.32 12.47
N LEU A 95 -0.22 3.78 11.28
CA LEU A 95 -0.62 4.40 10.03
C LEU A 95 -2.13 4.30 9.77
N LEU A 96 -2.77 3.20 10.17
CA LEU A 96 -4.21 3.03 10.05
C LEU A 96 -5.00 3.97 10.96
N GLU A 97 -4.43 4.38 12.09
CA GLU A 97 -5.03 5.43 12.94
C GLU A 97 -5.09 6.76 12.18
N THR A 98 -4.01 7.18 11.51
CA THR A 98 -4.02 8.36 10.63
C THR A 98 -4.98 8.20 9.45
N ALA A 99 -4.95 7.05 8.77
CA ALA A 99 -5.83 6.78 7.63
C ALA A 99 -7.31 6.95 8.00
N ARG A 100 -7.71 6.46 9.18
CA ARG A 100 -9.08 6.55 9.68
C ARG A 100 -9.48 7.94 10.15
N GLN A 101 -8.53 8.78 10.57
CA GLN A 101 -8.84 10.18 10.84
C GLN A 101 -9.16 10.94 9.54
N LEU A 102 -8.44 10.60 8.46
CA LEU A 102 -8.64 11.19 7.14
C LEU A 102 -9.90 10.66 6.43
N ASN A 103 -10.23 9.38 6.61
CA ASN A 103 -11.45 8.77 6.06
C ASN A 103 -12.12 7.83 7.07
N PRO A 104 -12.95 8.36 7.99
CA PRO A 104 -13.57 7.59 9.07
C PRO A 104 -14.58 6.53 8.61
N ASP A 105 -15.21 6.75 7.46
CA ASP A 105 -16.33 5.95 6.98
C ASP A 105 -15.90 4.75 6.11
N SER A 106 -14.63 4.67 5.72
CA SER A 106 -14.14 3.55 4.91
C SER A 106 -14.19 2.22 5.66
N LEU A 107 -14.96 1.29 5.10
CA LEU A 107 -15.06 -0.08 5.57
C LEU A 107 -13.70 -0.79 5.47
N GLU A 108 -12.96 -0.57 4.39
CA GLU A 108 -11.65 -1.17 4.13
C GLU A 108 -10.64 -0.79 5.23
N LEU A 109 -10.61 0.48 5.65
CA LEU A 109 -9.69 0.94 6.70
C LEU A 109 -10.02 0.34 8.07
N LYS A 110 -11.32 0.21 8.38
CA LYS A 110 -11.78 -0.46 9.59
C LYS A 110 -11.42 -1.96 9.58
N GLN A 111 -11.56 -2.64 8.44
CA GLN A 111 -11.15 -4.05 8.27
C GLN A 111 -9.64 -4.25 8.43
N LEU A 112 -8.84 -3.43 7.76
CA LEU A 112 -7.37 -3.43 7.91
C LEU A 112 -6.96 -3.18 9.38
N SER A 113 -7.66 -2.29 10.09
CA SER A 113 -7.42 -2.03 11.52
C SER A 113 -7.71 -3.25 12.40
N ALA A 114 -8.78 -3.98 12.11
CA ALA A 114 -9.13 -5.23 12.79
C ALA A 114 -8.07 -6.31 12.56
N ILE A 115 -7.63 -6.48 11.31
CA ILE A 115 -6.57 -7.43 10.94
C ILE A 115 -5.26 -7.06 11.65
N ALA A 116 -4.86 -5.79 11.62
CA ALA A 116 -3.66 -5.32 12.30
C ALA A 116 -3.71 -5.58 13.81
N ALA A 117 -4.87 -5.35 14.44
CA ALA A 117 -5.06 -5.63 15.86
C ALA A 117 -4.97 -7.13 16.19
N LEU A 118 -5.54 -8.00 15.35
CA LEU A 118 -5.42 -9.46 15.51
C LEU A 118 -3.97 -9.92 15.38
N MET A 119 -3.29 -9.51 14.31
CA MET A 119 -1.88 -9.86 14.07
C MET A 119 -0.95 -9.33 15.17
N GLY A 120 -1.29 -8.18 15.76
CA GLY A 120 -0.58 -7.60 16.91
C GLY A 120 -0.92 -8.26 18.26
N GLY A 121 -1.75 -9.30 18.29
CA GLY A 121 -2.12 -10.00 19.53
C GLY A 121 -3.12 -9.25 20.41
N ASN A 122 -3.88 -8.31 19.86
CA ASN A 122 -4.91 -7.55 20.57
C ASN A 122 -6.34 -7.90 20.08
N PRO A 123 -6.87 -9.09 20.47
CA PRO A 123 -8.17 -9.56 20.01
C PRO A 123 -9.34 -8.71 20.51
N ILE A 124 -9.19 -8.03 21.66
CA ILE A 124 -10.22 -7.13 22.20
C ILE A 124 -10.35 -5.90 21.29
N LYS A 125 -9.23 -5.27 20.90
CA LYS A 125 -9.24 -4.12 19.98
C LYS A 125 -9.77 -4.54 18.61
N ALA A 126 -9.41 -5.73 18.13
CA ALA A 126 -9.98 -6.28 16.89
C ALA A 126 -11.50 -6.47 16.98
N TRP A 127 -12.01 -7.07 18.06
CA TRP A 127 -13.43 -7.27 18.29
C TRP A 127 -14.22 -5.96 18.30
N ASN A 128 -13.66 -4.92 18.93
CA ASN A 128 -14.26 -3.59 18.93
C ASN A 128 -14.36 -3.00 17.52
N TYR A 129 -13.33 -3.22 16.68
CA TYR A 129 -13.41 -2.83 15.27
C TYR A 129 -14.45 -3.65 14.51
N PHE A 130 -14.55 -4.97 14.75
CA PHE A 130 -15.58 -5.81 14.15
C PHE A 130 -17.02 -5.39 14.47
N ARG A 131 -17.26 -4.90 15.68
CA ARG A 131 -18.59 -4.43 16.09
C ARG A 131 -18.95 -3.05 15.54
N SER A 132 -17.97 -2.33 14.97
CA SER A 132 -18.16 -0.99 14.40
C SER A 132 -18.45 -0.99 12.88
N PHE A 133 -18.62 -2.20 12.32
CA PHE A 133 -19.13 -2.45 10.97
C PHE A 133 -20.65 -2.47 10.95
#